data_AF-A0A958ZW76-F1
#
_entry.id   AF-A0A958ZW76-F1
#
_cell.length_a   1.000
_cell.length_b   1.000
_cell.length_c   1.000
_cell.angle_alpha   90.00
_cell.angle_beta   90.00
_cell.angle_gamma   90.00
#
_symmetry.space_group_name_H-M   'P 1'
#
loop_
_entity.id
_entity.type
_entity.pdbx_description
1 polymer ?
#
loop_
_entity_poly.entity_id
_entity_poly.type
_entity_poly.pdbx_seq_one_letter_code
_entity_poly.pdbx_strand_id
1 'polypeptide(L)'
;MKIVLIFFLSVLTIKCVFSQKLNVADSVNGNNLEKAESIRQEGHKFFAKSNYTSALESYQRALDNFILLRDSVSIAKCYNNIGNTQILLGNNKEAIVAYYNAIEINKLIENNSTLANNYINLASYYVRQKEYLLAYNYYKLAEKLIVSSGDKAKLALIYSGLGAIVGDPKFQNKNYDSAFYFYREAIEQYLLNRDSVNIALIYNNVGALYYYQQKLDSATIYYDKSLEIKKSLEDYRGILITYLNLGNVYMDQGNYGIALNYYLLGEDLAIKYDDRINYLNLITNIIKCKIRLGNLEEADSLFAIYNSLNDSIYNEAKMKSLKELEVMYETEKKGRELEDQIKQTKEKTRLSYWSMGIAGGVGILSVVIILFFVQRQRFQQKIKDQEVDRLKKEQEIKELNAMMQGQEEERNRIAEDLHDRLGARLSAIKLLSEQSDNNKELTDMLEASIKETREISHNLSTDMLTRFGLSNTLRDLIGTVNSSNTIEGDFTTTNLEERLPVEIERPLYYMISELVNNTIKHSGATSFFIQLTRDDEDNMLSLLYEDDGKGFDMESSAMKGMGMKNLRARVEGLKGEFTIDTAPGKGLHVMAHIPIT
;
A
#
# COMPACT_ATOMS: atom_id res chain seq x y z
N MET A 1 29.07 -31.69 1.60
CA MET A 1 28.32 -30.71 0.78
C MET A 1 26.80 -30.76 0.99
N LYS A 2 26.13 -31.93 1.04
CA LYS A 2 24.66 -32.02 1.28
C LYS A 2 24.18 -31.53 2.66
N ILE A 3 24.97 -31.73 3.71
CA ILE A 3 24.65 -31.22 5.08
C ILE A 3 24.60 -29.68 5.10
N VAL A 4 25.41 -29.02 4.27
CA VAL A 4 25.47 -27.54 4.16
C VAL A 4 24.23 -26.98 3.44
N LEU A 5 23.59 -27.75 2.56
CA LEU A 5 22.43 -27.29 1.78
C LEU A 5 21.13 -27.35 2.60
N ILE A 6 20.93 -28.43 3.38
CA ILE A 6 19.82 -28.55 4.35
C ILE A 6 19.98 -27.50 5.46
N PHE A 7 21.22 -27.26 5.90
CA PHE A 7 21.61 -26.21 6.83
C PHE A 7 21.25 -24.81 6.33
N PHE A 8 21.40 -24.51 5.03
CA PHE A 8 21.02 -23.21 4.48
C PHE A 8 19.50 -22.99 4.46
N LEU A 9 18.70 -24.03 4.22
CA LEU A 9 17.24 -23.94 4.13
C LEU A 9 16.55 -23.80 5.50
N SER A 10 17.03 -24.49 6.54
CA SER A 10 16.50 -24.32 7.91
C SER A 10 16.92 -22.97 8.52
N VAL A 11 18.14 -22.51 8.23
CA VAL A 11 18.64 -21.20 8.69
C VAL A 11 17.95 -20.03 7.99
N LEU A 12 17.64 -20.13 6.69
CA LEU A 12 16.88 -19.09 5.98
C LEU A 12 15.43 -19.01 6.46
N THR A 13 14.78 -20.14 6.74
CA THR A 13 13.40 -20.15 7.22
C THR A 13 13.30 -19.58 8.64
N ILE A 14 14.24 -19.91 9.53
CA ILE A 14 14.31 -19.30 10.87
C ILE A 14 14.63 -17.81 10.77
N LYS A 15 15.64 -17.39 9.99
CA LYS A 15 15.93 -15.96 9.80
C LYS A 15 14.75 -15.19 9.20
N CYS A 16 14.04 -15.74 8.22
CA CYS A 16 12.89 -15.09 7.60
C CYS A 16 11.66 -15.03 8.53
N VAL A 17 11.42 -16.11 9.30
CA VAL A 17 10.34 -16.16 10.29
C VAL A 17 10.62 -15.23 11.47
N PHE A 18 11.88 -15.10 11.91
CA PHE A 18 12.26 -14.22 13.02
C PHE A 18 12.49 -12.76 12.59
N SER A 19 13.03 -12.49 11.39
CA SER A 19 13.24 -11.11 10.90
C SER A 19 11.94 -10.38 10.58
N GLN A 20 10.86 -11.10 10.25
CA GLN A 20 9.52 -10.51 10.11
C GLN A 20 8.74 -10.41 11.44
N LYS A 21 9.21 -11.02 12.54
CA LYS A 21 8.42 -11.19 13.77
C LYS A 21 9.06 -10.64 15.05
N LEU A 22 10.28 -10.11 14.99
CA LEU A 22 10.96 -9.39 16.09
C LEU A 22 10.61 -7.90 16.07
N ASN A 23 9.34 -7.56 16.27
CA ASN A 23 8.98 -6.31 16.95
C ASN A 23 8.52 -6.71 18.35
N VAL A 24 9.21 -6.16 19.34
CA VAL A 24 9.08 -6.46 20.76
C VAL A 24 7.71 -6.03 21.31
N ALA A 25 7.24 -6.81 22.30
CA ALA A 25 6.09 -6.64 23.20
C ALA A 25 4.72 -7.11 22.65
N ASP A 26 4.13 -8.16 23.25
CA ASP A 26 3.00 -7.98 24.19
C ASP A 26 2.30 -9.29 24.64
N SER A 27 1.90 -9.24 25.92
CA SER A 27 0.95 -10.08 26.68
C SER A 27 0.89 -11.59 26.36
N VAL A 28 1.66 -12.36 27.12
CA VAL A 28 1.49 -13.81 27.23
C VAL A 28 0.20 -14.11 27.99
N ASN A 29 -0.70 -14.87 27.37
CA ASN A 29 -1.89 -15.40 28.03
C ASN A 29 -1.44 -16.50 29.01
N GLY A 30 -1.40 -16.21 30.33
CA GLY A 30 -0.70 -17.01 31.35
C GLY A 30 -1.01 -18.51 31.33
N ASN A 31 -2.28 -18.88 31.10
CA ASN A 31 -2.71 -20.28 31.04
C ASN A 31 -2.04 -21.08 29.90
N ASN A 32 -1.73 -20.45 28.77
CA ASN A 32 -1.10 -21.13 27.64
C ASN A 32 0.40 -21.35 27.85
N LEU A 33 1.07 -20.41 28.54
CA LEU A 33 2.48 -20.57 28.90
C LEU A 33 2.67 -21.69 29.93
N GLU A 34 1.83 -21.70 30.97
CA GLU A 34 1.84 -22.78 31.98
C GLU A 34 1.60 -24.14 31.35
N LYS A 35 0.68 -24.23 30.39
CA LYS A 35 0.43 -25.45 29.64
C LYS A 35 1.64 -25.89 28.82
N ALA A 36 2.28 -24.98 28.09
CA ALA A 36 3.47 -25.30 27.30
C ALA A 36 4.64 -25.76 28.18
N GLU A 37 4.84 -25.10 29.32
CA GLU A 37 5.87 -25.45 30.28
C GLU A 37 5.57 -26.80 30.96
N SER A 38 4.31 -27.08 31.29
CA SER A 38 3.88 -28.39 31.81
C SER A 38 4.20 -29.54 30.86
N ILE A 39 3.94 -29.36 29.56
CA ILE A 39 4.29 -30.35 28.52
C ILE A 39 5.82 -30.52 28.44
N ARG A 40 6.59 -29.45 28.57
CA ARG A 40 8.06 -29.53 28.61
C ARG A 40 8.55 -30.31 29.83
N GLN A 41 7.92 -30.11 30.99
CA GLN A 41 8.22 -30.86 32.23
C GLN A 41 7.83 -32.33 32.13
N GLU A 42 6.76 -32.66 31.41
CA GLU A 42 6.43 -34.04 31.05
C GLU A 42 7.57 -34.68 30.24
N GLY A 43 8.12 -33.95 29.27
CA GLY A 43 9.32 -34.38 28.53
C GLY A 43 10.51 -34.68 29.44
N HIS A 44 10.78 -33.83 30.44
CA HIS A 44 11.84 -34.08 31.44
C HIS A 44 11.58 -35.35 32.26
N LYS A 45 10.33 -35.61 32.65
CA LYS A 45 9.96 -36.83 33.38
C LYS A 45 10.17 -38.08 32.53
N PHE A 46 9.81 -38.05 31.25
CA PHE A 46 10.08 -39.16 30.34
C PHE A 46 11.58 -39.36 30.11
N PHE A 47 12.31 -38.27 29.93
CA PHE A 47 13.76 -38.30 29.77
C PHE A 47 14.46 -38.92 30.98
N ALA A 48 14.06 -38.54 32.20
CA ALA A 48 14.59 -39.10 33.44
C ALA A 48 14.26 -40.60 33.62
N LYS A 49 13.18 -41.09 33.01
CA LYS A 49 12.82 -42.51 32.95
C LYS A 49 13.45 -43.26 31.77
N SER A 50 14.37 -42.62 31.04
CA SER A 50 14.99 -43.15 29.82
C SER A 50 14.01 -43.49 28.69
N ASN A 51 12.78 -42.98 28.74
CA ASN A 51 11.81 -43.09 27.65
C ASN A 51 12.02 -41.92 26.67
N TYR A 52 13.08 -42.02 25.87
CA TYR A 52 13.53 -40.94 24.99
C TYR A 52 12.56 -40.63 23.84
N THR A 53 11.81 -41.63 23.35
CA THR A 53 10.82 -41.41 22.29
C THR A 53 9.67 -40.52 22.78
N SER A 54 9.07 -40.85 23.94
CA SER A 54 8.02 -40.01 24.51
C SER A 54 8.56 -38.66 25.00
N ALA A 55 9.80 -38.60 25.48
CA ALA A 55 10.44 -37.32 25.81
C ALA A 55 10.55 -36.41 24.58
N LEU A 56 10.97 -36.97 23.44
CA LEU A 56 11.09 -36.24 22.17
C LEU A 56 9.72 -35.70 21.71
N GLU A 57 8.68 -36.52 21.76
CA GLU A 57 7.31 -36.12 21.43
C GLU A 57 6.81 -34.98 22.32
N SER A 58 7.00 -35.08 23.63
CA SER A 58 6.64 -34.02 24.57
C SER A 58 7.43 -32.73 24.30
N TYR A 59 8.73 -32.81 24.04
CA TYR A 59 9.51 -31.61 23.70
C TYR A 59 9.10 -30.97 22.38
N GLN A 60 8.73 -31.76 21.37
CA GLN A 60 8.23 -31.24 20.09
C GLN A 60 6.87 -30.54 20.26
N ARG A 61 5.95 -31.15 21.03
CA ARG A 61 4.67 -30.53 21.36
C ARG A 61 4.85 -29.23 22.15
N ALA A 62 5.77 -29.21 23.11
CA ALA A 62 6.09 -27.99 23.86
C ALA A 62 6.67 -26.92 22.93
N LEU A 63 7.58 -27.28 22.03
CA LEU A 63 8.16 -26.39 21.02
C LEU A 63 7.08 -25.73 20.16
N ASP A 64 6.13 -26.51 19.64
CA ASP A 64 5.05 -25.98 18.80
C ASP A 64 4.20 -24.95 19.56
N ASN A 65 3.93 -25.19 20.85
CA ASN A 65 3.22 -24.22 21.70
C ASN A 65 4.06 -22.96 21.96
N PHE A 66 5.36 -23.09 22.23
CA PHE A 66 6.23 -21.92 22.43
C PHE A 66 6.42 -21.10 21.15
N ILE A 67 6.39 -21.73 19.97
CA ILE A 67 6.37 -21.02 18.68
C ILE A 67 5.11 -20.17 18.54
N LEU A 68 3.93 -20.70 18.91
CA LEU A 68 2.68 -19.93 18.90
C LEU A 68 2.72 -18.77 19.91
N LEU A 69 3.32 -18.99 21.07
CA LEU A 69 3.50 -17.97 22.12
C LEU A 69 4.63 -16.97 21.84
N ARG A 70 5.45 -17.21 20.81
CA ARG A 70 6.63 -16.41 20.45
C ARG A 70 7.68 -16.30 21.58
N ASP A 71 7.74 -17.29 22.47
CA ASP A 71 8.72 -17.35 23.55
C ASP A 71 10.06 -17.89 23.04
N SER A 72 10.90 -16.99 22.54
CA SER A 72 12.20 -17.32 21.95
C SER A 72 13.14 -18.03 22.93
N VAL A 73 13.07 -17.72 24.23
CA VAL A 73 13.89 -18.36 25.26
C VAL A 73 13.50 -19.83 25.41
N SER A 74 12.19 -20.10 25.52
CA SER A 74 11.68 -21.46 25.68
C SER A 74 11.80 -22.29 24.41
N ILE A 75 11.65 -21.68 23.22
CA ILE A 75 11.95 -22.33 21.94
C ILE A 75 13.41 -22.82 21.90
N ALA A 76 14.37 -21.98 22.26
CA ALA A 76 15.79 -22.37 22.28
C ALA A 76 16.07 -23.51 23.27
N LYS A 77 15.44 -23.47 24.46
CA LYS A 77 15.52 -24.57 25.45
C LYS A 77 14.92 -25.87 24.92
N CYS A 78 13.78 -25.82 24.23
CA CYS A 78 13.18 -27.00 23.62
C CYS A 78 14.08 -27.60 22.55
N TYR A 79 14.65 -26.79 21.64
CA TYR A 79 15.61 -27.30 20.66
C TYR A 79 16.84 -27.93 21.32
N ASN A 80 17.35 -27.37 22.42
CA ASN A 80 18.43 -28.00 23.17
C ASN A 80 18.02 -29.36 23.75
N ASN A 81 16.84 -29.47 24.35
CA ASN A 81 16.31 -30.72 24.89
C ASN A 81 16.06 -31.78 23.80
N ILE A 82 15.55 -31.35 22.64
CA ILE A 82 15.40 -32.20 21.45
C ILE A 82 16.77 -32.70 21.01
N GLY A 83 17.77 -31.81 20.92
CA GLY A 83 19.14 -32.18 20.57
C GLY A 83 19.71 -33.26 21.50
N ASN A 84 19.59 -33.06 22.82
CA ASN A 84 20.03 -34.02 23.82
C ASN A 84 19.32 -35.38 23.68
N THR A 85 18.00 -35.37 23.49
CA THR A 85 17.19 -36.58 23.33
C THR A 85 17.53 -37.33 22.04
N GLN A 86 17.75 -36.61 20.93
CA GLN A 86 18.11 -37.20 19.64
C GLN A 86 19.49 -37.87 19.69
N ILE A 87 20.46 -37.32 20.43
CA ILE A 87 21.73 -38.01 20.71
C ILE A 87 21.51 -39.37 21.37
N LEU A 88 20.63 -39.44 22.38
CA LEU A 88 20.36 -40.68 23.11
C LEU A 88 19.59 -41.69 22.25
N LEU A 89 18.79 -41.23 21.30
CA LEU A 89 18.14 -42.06 20.28
C LEU A 89 19.11 -42.50 19.16
N GLY A 90 20.30 -41.92 19.08
CA GLY A 90 21.30 -42.20 18.02
C GLY A 90 21.14 -41.35 16.76
N ASN A 91 20.15 -40.46 16.72
CA ASN A 91 19.82 -39.58 15.59
C ASN A 91 20.75 -38.35 15.58
N ASN A 92 22.02 -38.60 15.24
CA ASN A 92 23.10 -37.63 15.39
C ASN A 92 22.93 -36.38 14.51
N LYS A 93 22.35 -36.53 13.30
CA LYS A 93 22.17 -35.40 12.38
C LYS A 93 21.10 -34.44 12.88
N GLU A 94 19.97 -35.00 13.31
CA GLU A 94 18.82 -34.30 13.89
C GLU A 94 19.24 -33.56 15.16
N ALA A 95 20.07 -34.20 15.99
CA ALA A 95 20.63 -33.57 17.18
C ALA A 95 21.46 -32.33 16.86
N ILE A 96 22.37 -32.42 15.89
CA ILE A 96 23.20 -31.31 15.45
C ILE A 96 22.33 -30.15 14.92
N VAL A 97 21.34 -30.46 14.08
CA VAL A 97 20.39 -29.46 13.56
C VAL A 97 19.66 -28.76 14.71
N ALA A 98 19.17 -29.52 15.71
CA ALA A 98 18.49 -28.96 16.86
C ALA A 98 19.41 -28.04 17.69
N TYR A 99 20.67 -28.43 17.94
CA TYR A 99 21.63 -27.56 18.63
C TYR A 99 21.92 -26.27 17.85
N TYR A 100 22.07 -26.34 16.53
CA TYR A 100 22.29 -25.14 15.71
C TYR A 100 21.07 -24.21 15.73
N ASN A 101 19.85 -24.74 15.65
CA ASN A 101 18.64 -23.93 15.79
C ASN A 101 18.60 -23.21 17.14
N ALA A 102 18.95 -23.90 18.24
CA ALA A 102 19.06 -23.28 19.56
C ALA A 102 20.15 -22.19 19.62
N ILE A 103 21.31 -22.44 19.00
CA ILE A 103 22.43 -21.48 18.93
C ILE A 103 22.02 -20.20 18.20
N GLU A 104 21.41 -20.32 17.02
CA GLU A 104 21.02 -19.15 16.23
C GLU A 104 19.97 -18.31 16.97
N ILE A 105 18.99 -18.94 17.61
CA ILE A 105 18.01 -18.23 18.43
C ILE A 105 18.71 -17.55 19.62
N ASN A 106 19.56 -18.27 20.36
CA ASN A 106 20.26 -17.71 21.51
C ASN A 106 21.20 -16.55 21.16
N LYS A 107 21.80 -16.54 19.96
CA LYS A 107 22.54 -15.39 19.44
C LYS A 107 21.63 -14.18 19.19
N LEU A 108 20.44 -14.41 18.62
CA LEU A 108 19.48 -13.33 18.35
C LEU A 108 18.92 -12.69 19.62
N ILE A 109 18.71 -13.48 20.67
CA ILE A 109 18.20 -12.99 21.97
C ILE A 109 19.32 -12.66 22.97
N GLU A 110 20.58 -12.70 22.55
CA GLU A 110 21.78 -12.43 23.37
C GLU A 110 21.85 -13.23 24.69
N ASN A 111 21.28 -14.45 24.70
CA ASN A 111 21.27 -15.32 25.88
C ASN A 111 22.57 -16.15 25.95
N ASN A 112 23.64 -15.49 26.41
CA ASN A 112 24.98 -16.09 26.51
C ASN A 112 25.03 -17.37 27.36
N SER A 113 24.22 -17.44 28.43
CA SER A 113 24.17 -18.58 29.34
C SER A 113 23.64 -19.84 28.65
N THR A 114 22.56 -19.73 27.88
CA THR A 114 21.97 -20.87 27.14
C THR A 114 22.79 -21.18 25.88
N LEU A 115 23.34 -20.15 25.23
CA LEU A 115 24.26 -20.31 24.11
C LEU A 115 25.50 -21.16 24.49
N ALA A 116 26.10 -20.89 25.65
CA ALA A 116 27.22 -21.67 26.16
C ALA A 116 26.84 -23.14 26.39
N ASN A 117 25.64 -23.44 26.89
CA ASN A 117 25.16 -24.81 27.03
C ASN A 117 25.09 -25.54 25.68
N ASN A 118 24.62 -24.87 24.62
CA ASN A 118 24.58 -25.49 23.30
C ASN A 118 25.99 -25.79 22.77
N TYR A 119 26.96 -24.89 23.00
CA TYR A 119 28.36 -25.14 22.63
C TYR A 119 28.97 -26.29 23.45
N ILE A 120 28.68 -26.40 24.75
CA ILE A 120 29.11 -27.53 25.58
C ILE A 120 28.54 -28.86 25.05
N ASN A 121 27.27 -28.88 24.65
CA ASN A 121 26.63 -30.08 24.12
C ASN A 121 27.23 -30.50 22.76
N LEU A 122 27.49 -29.54 21.87
CA LEU A 122 28.22 -29.80 20.61
C LEU A 122 29.65 -30.28 20.89
N ALA A 123 30.36 -29.65 21.82
CA ALA A 123 31.71 -30.06 22.19
C ALA A 123 31.72 -31.50 22.70
N SER A 124 30.82 -31.84 23.62
CA SER A 124 30.64 -33.20 24.14
C SER A 124 30.31 -34.22 23.05
N TYR A 125 29.50 -33.82 22.06
CA TYR A 125 29.24 -34.65 20.89
C TYR A 125 30.52 -34.91 20.08
N TYR A 126 31.29 -33.87 19.76
CA TYR A 126 32.53 -34.03 18.98
C TYR A 126 33.63 -34.77 19.74
N VAL A 127 33.68 -34.69 21.08
CA VAL A 127 34.54 -35.57 21.90
C VAL A 127 34.20 -37.04 21.66
N ARG A 128 32.91 -37.41 21.67
CA ARG A 128 32.48 -38.80 21.40
C ARG A 128 32.85 -39.27 19.99
N GLN A 129 32.86 -38.35 19.02
CA GLN A 129 33.30 -38.63 17.66
C GLN A 129 34.83 -38.59 17.47
N LYS A 130 35.59 -38.33 18.53
CA LYS A 130 37.07 -38.16 18.50
C LYS A 130 37.53 -37.01 17.62
N GLU A 131 36.64 -36.06 17.33
CA GLU A 131 36.87 -34.80 16.60
C GLU A 131 37.40 -33.74 17.58
N TYR A 132 38.56 -34.02 18.19
CA TYR A 132 39.07 -33.27 19.36
C TYR A 132 39.30 -31.78 19.10
N LEU A 133 39.80 -31.41 17.91
CA LEU A 133 40.02 -30.00 17.56
C LEU A 133 38.72 -29.21 17.53
N LEU A 134 37.67 -29.80 16.94
CA LEU A 134 36.36 -29.16 16.85
C LEU A 134 35.71 -29.06 18.23
N ALA A 135 35.81 -30.11 19.04
CA ALA A 135 35.36 -30.10 20.43
C ALA A 135 36.05 -29.02 21.27
N TYR A 136 37.38 -28.92 21.15
CA TYR A 136 38.18 -27.90 21.85
C TYR A 136 37.71 -26.49 21.48
N ASN A 137 37.51 -26.22 20.19
CA ASN A 137 37.04 -24.92 19.73
C ASN A 137 35.66 -24.56 20.30
N TYR A 138 34.72 -25.51 20.35
CA TYR A 138 33.39 -25.26 20.95
C TYR A 138 33.46 -25.03 22.46
N TYR A 139 34.30 -25.77 23.19
CA TYR A 139 34.53 -25.48 24.60
C TYR A 139 35.15 -24.09 24.82
N LYS A 140 36.08 -23.65 23.96
CA LYS A 140 36.64 -22.30 24.03
C LYS A 140 35.62 -21.20 23.72
N LEU A 141 34.71 -21.45 22.79
CA LEU A 141 33.57 -20.53 22.56
C LEU A 141 32.67 -20.45 23.79
N ALA A 142 32.35 -21.59 24.43
CA ALA A 142 31.57 -21.61 25.67
C ALA A 142 32.30 -20.90 26.82
N GLU A 143 33.61 -21.12 26.98
CA GLU A 143 34.45 -20.48 28.00
C GLU A 143 34.37 -18.95 27.88
N LYS A 144 34.57 -18.42 26.67
CA LYS A 144 34.54 -16.96 26.41
C LYS A 144 33.21 -16.32 26.85
N LEU A 145 32.09 -17.02 26.65
CA LEU A 145 30.77 -16.52 27.05
C LEU A 145 30.59 -16.56 28.58
N ILE A 146 31.02 -17.63 29.24
CA ILE A 146 30.77 -17.87 30.66
C ILE A 146 31.73 -17.10 31.58
N VAL A 147 32.97 -16.85 31.15
CA VAL A 147 33.92 -16.03 31.92
C VAL A 147 33.34 -14.63 32.17
N SER A 148 32.62 -14.08 31.20
CA SER A 148 31.97 -12.77 31.35
C SER A 148 30.76 -12.78 32.30
N SER A 149 30.08 -13.93 32.47
CA SER A 149 28.89 -14.05 33.32
C SER A 149 29.19 -14.50 34.75
N GLY A 150 30.43 -14.94 35.03
CA GLY A 150 30.85 -15.43 36.36
C GLY A 150 30.21 -16.77 36.79
N ASP A 151 29.64 -17.54 35.85
CA ASP A 151 28.99 -18.82 36.16
C ASP A 151 30.05 -19.92 36.34
N LYS A 152 30.56 -20.02 37.57
CA LYS A 152 31.63 -20.95 37.94
C LYS A 152 31.24 -22.42 37.79
N ALA A 153 29.97 -22.76 37.94
CA ALA A 153 29.50 -24.14 37.79
C ALA A 153 29.62 -24.61 36.32
N LYS A 154 29.22 -23.76 35.37
CA LYS A 154 29.41 -24.05 33.94
C LYS A 154 30.88 -24.03 33.53
N LEU A 155 31.68 -23.14 34.13
CA LEU A 155 33.11 -23.10 33.88
C LEU A 155 33.78 -24.42 34.28
N ALA A 156 33.38 -25.01 35.41
CA ALA A 156 33.87 -26.31 35.86
C ALA A 156 33.57 -27.44 34.85
N LEU A 157 32.37 -27.44 34.25
CA LEU A 157 31.99 -28.40 33.21
C LEU A 157 32.84 -28.23 31.94
N ILE A 158 33.05 -26.98 31.51
CA ILE A 158 33.91 -26.65 30.36
C ILE A 158 35.34 -27.12 30.63
N TYR A 159 35.88 -26.84 31.81
CA TYR A 159 37.24 -27.22 32.20
C TYR A 159 37.42 -28.74 32.33
N SER A 160 36.41 -29.45 32.83
CA SER A 160 36.41 -30.92 32.81
C SER A 160 36.51 -31.48 31.40
N GLY A 161 35.76 -30.90 30.46
CA GLY A 161 35.81 -31.27 29.04
C GLY A 161 37.13 -30.91 28.36
N LEU A 162 37.64 -29.69 28.57
CA LEU A 162 38.93 -29.24 28.05
C LEU A 162 40.07 -30.09 28.58
N GLY A 163 40.09 -30.39 29.89
CA GLY A 163 41.07 -31.27 30.53
C GLY A 163 41.10 -32.65 29.90
N ALA A 164 39.93 -33.22 29.60
CA ALA A 164 39.84 -34.52 28.92
C ALA A 164 40.41 -34.50 27.50
N ILE A 165 40.20 -33.41 26.75
CA ILE A 165 40.72 -33.28 25.39
C ILE A 165 42.23 -33.06 25.39
N VAL A 166 42.72 -32.06 26.13
CA VAL A 166 44.14 -31.67 26.09
C VAL A 166 45.03 -32.72 26.78
N GLY A 167 44.47 -33.54 27.64
CA GLY A 167 45.15 -34.68 28.25
C GLY A 167 45.15 -35.95 27.41
N ASP A 168 44.35 -36.04 26.34
CA ASP A 168 44.24 -37.24 25.52
C ASP A 168 45.52 -37.45 24.67
N PRO A 169 46.15 -38.64 24.71
CA PRO A 169 47.31 -38.98 23.88
C PRO A 169 47.14 -38.76 22.37
N LYS A 170 45.90 -38.82 21.87
CA LYS A 170 45.57 -38.72 20.44
C LYS A 170 45.37 -37.30 19.96
N PHE A 171 45.28 -36.32 20.86
CA PHE A 171 45.15 -34.92 20.47
C PHE A 171 46.51 -34.35 20.07
N GLN A 172 46.60 -33.75 18.88
CA GLN A 172 47.87 -33.22 18.35
C GLN A 172 48.49 -32.16 19.27
N ASN A 173 47.65 -31.37 19.96
CA ASN A 173 48.09 -30.31 20.87
C ASN A 173 48.04 -30.75 22.34
N LYS A 174 48.27 -32.04 22.60
CA LYS A 174 48.26 -32.60 23.95
C LYS A 174 49.21 -31.84 24.88
N ASN A 175 48.70 -31.47 26.05
CA ASN A 175 49.44 -30.80 27.09
C ASN A 175 48.92 -31.24 28.47
N TYR A 176 49.71 -32.08 29.16
CA TYR A 176 49.33 -32.63 30.45
C TYR A 176 49.24 -31.57 31.55
N ASP A 177 50.11 -30.56 31.53
CA ASP A 177 50.09 -29.48 32.52
C ASP A 177 48.81 -28.65 32.42
N SER A 178 48.37 -28.37 31.19
CA SER A 178 47.08 -27.71 30.93
C SER A 178 45.91 -28.60 31.37
N ALA A 179 45.99 -29.92 31.16
CA ALA A 179 44.96 -30.85 31.61
C ALA A 179 44.83 -30.85 33.14
N PHE A 180 45.95 -30.93 33.87
CA PHE A 180 45.95 -30.84 35.33
C PHE A 180 45.44 -29.50 35.83
N TYR A 181 45.81 -28.39 35.17
CA TYR A 181 45.27 -27.07 35.47
C TYR A 181 43.73 -27.08 35.37
N PHE A 182 43.17 -27.48 34.22
CA PHE A 182 41.72 -27.48 34.04
C PHE A 182 41.01 -28.41 35.03
N TYR A 183 41.57 -29.58 35.30
CA TYR A 183 40.99 -30.50 36.28
C TYR A 183 41.03 -29.99 37.71
N ARG A 184 42.10 -29.29 38.11
CA ARG A 184 42.18 -28.68 39.44
C ARG A 184 41.11 -27.59 39.60
N GLU A 185 41.02 -26.67 38.64
CA GLU A 185 40.01 -25.61 38.67
C GLU A 185 38.58 -26.17 38.70
N ALA A 186 38.31 -27.24 37.95
CA ALA A 186 37.00 -27.91 37.97
C ALA A 186 36.71 -28.60 39.31
N ILE A 187 37.68 -29.35 39.87
CA ILE A 187 37.52 -30.01 41.18
C ILE A 187 37.22 -29.00 42.29
N GLU A 188 37.91 -27.86 42.33
CA GLU A 188 37.67 -26.83 43.33
C GLU A 188 36.21 -26.36 43.32
N GLN A 189 35.63 -26.14 42.13
CA GLN A 189 34.22 -25.75 42.01
C GLN A 189 33.27 -26.90 42.36
N TYR A 190 33.57 -28.13 41.97
CA TYR A 190 32.72 -29.28 42.32
C TYR A 190 32.75 -29.61 43.81
N LEU A 191 33.86 -29.37 44.50
CA LEU A 191 33.94 -29.49 45.97
C LEU A 191 33.02 -28.48 46.66
N LEU A 192 33.01 -27.22 46.21
CA LEU A 192 32.10 -26.20 46.72
C LEU A 192 30.62 -26.58 46.51
N ASN A 193 30.31 -27.17 45.37
CA ASN A 193 28.95 -27.59 45.00
C ASN A 193 28.57 -28.98 45.52
N ARG A 194 29.48 -29.69 46.21
CA ARG A 194 29.30 -31.09 46.67
C ARG A 194 28.93 -32.06 45.54
N ASP A 195 29.48 -31.86 44.35
CA ASP A 195 29.23 -32.69 43.18
C ASP A 195 30.20 -33.89 43.13
N SER A 196 29.90 -34.91 43.93
CA SER A 196 30.72 -36.11 44.04
C SER A 196 30.83 -36.89 42.73
N VAL A 197 29.82 -36.80 41.85
CA VAL A 197 29.81 -37.49 40.56
C VAL A 197 30.93 -36.95 39.66
N ASN A 198 30.97 -35.63 39.48
CA ASN A 198 31.99 -35.02 38.62
C ASN A 198 33.39 -35.06 39.25
N ILE A 199 33.51 -35.00 40.58
CA ILE A 199 34.80 -35.22 41.27
C ILE A 199 35.35 -36.61 40.97
N ALA A 200 34.53 -37.66 41.09
CA ALA A 200 34.97 -39.02 40.84
C ALA A 200 35.37 -39.23 39.37
N LEU A 201 34.65 -38.62 38.43
CA LEU A 201 34.99 -38.63 37.01
C LEU A 201 36.35 -37.98 36.76
N ILE A 202 36.61 -36.80 37.34
CA ILE A 202 37.88 -36.11 37.17
C ILE A 202 39.02 -36.91 37.80
N TYR A 203 38.86 -37.47 39.00
CA TYR A 203 39.90 -38.32 39.60
C TYR A 203 40.26 -39.52 38.72
N ASN A 204 39.28 -40.15 38.09
CA ASN A 204 39.56 -41.21 37.12
C ASN A 204 40.39 -40.67 35.94
N ASN A 205 40.01 -39.52 35.38
CA ASN A 205 40.74 -38.95 34.25
C ASN A 205 42.16 -38.49 34.63
N VAL A 206 42.33 -37.92 35.82
CA VAL A 206 43.65 -37.58 36.39
C VAL A 206 44.50 -38.84 36.56
N GLY A 207 43.91 -39.93 37.03
CA GLY A 207 44.56 -41.25 37.05
C GLY A 207 45.03 -41.68 35.66
N ALA A 208 44.19 -41.48 34.63
CA ALA A 208 44.56 -41.75 33.24
C ALA A 208 45.70 -40.85 32.74
N LEU A 209 45.74 -39.57 33.11
CA LEU A 209 46.87 -38.70 32.77
C LEU A 209 48.19 -39.19 33.36
N TYR A 210 48.19 -39.65 34.62
CA TYR A 210 49.37 -40.22 35.26
C TYR A 210 49.77 -41.54 34.62
N TYR A 211 48.79 -42.39 34.31
CA TYR A 211 49.02 -43.65 33.60
C TYR A 211 49.69 -43.42 32.23
N TYR A 212 49.19 -42.48 31.42
CA TYR A 212 49.81 -42.14 30.14
C TYR A 212 51.22 -41.53 30.27
N GLN A 213 51.53 -40.93 31.41
CA GLN A 213 52.88 -40.45 31.76
C GLN A 213 53.77 -41.55 32.38
N GLN A 214 53.31 -42.80 32.44
CA GLN A 214 53.99 -43.92 33.09
C GLN A 214 54.27 -43.73 34.60
N LYS A 215 53.51 -42.84 35.25
CA LYS A 215 53.55 -42.59 36.70
C LYS A 215 52.52 -43.50 37.38
N LEU A 216 52.80 -44.80 37.37
CA LEU A 216 51.85 -45.85 37.75
C LEU A 216 51.37 -45.73 39.21
N ASP A 217 52.25 -45.40 40.16
CA ASP A 217 51.86 -45.21 41.56
C ASP A 217 50.86 -44.06 41.75
N SER A 218 51.08 -42.95 41.06
CA SER A 218 50.16 -41.81 41.08
C SER A 218 48.83 -42.16 40.41
N ALA A 219 48.87 -42.93 39.31
CA ALA A 219 47.65 -43.38 38.65
C ALA A 219 46.76 -44.20 39.60
N THR A 220 47.36 -45.16 40.32
CA THR A 220 46.66 -45.99 41.31
C THR A 220 45.98 -45.14 42.39
N ILE A 221 46.69 -44.17 42.98
CA ILE A 221 46.13 -43.28 44.03
C ILE A 221 44.87 -42.56 43.54
N TYR A 222 44.90 -42.00 42.33
CA TYR A 222 43.76 -41.24 41.81
C TYR A 222 42.62 -42.16 41.33
N TYR A 223 42.93 -43.34 40.80
CA TYR A 223 41.91 -44.34 40.52
C TYR A 223 41.22 -44.84 41.79
N ASP A 224 41.96 -45.08 42.88
CA ASP A 224 41.37 -45.50 44.17
C ASP A 224 40.45 -44.41 44.76
N LYS A 225 40.86 -43.14 44.71
CA LYS A 225 39.99 -42.01 45.08
C LYS A 225 38.70 -41.98 44.25
N SER A 226 38.80 -42.23 42.95
CA SER A 226 37.61 -42.32 42.07
C SER A 226 36.73 -43.49 42.46
N LEU A 227 37.33 -44.66 42.71
CA LEU A 227 36.66 -45.91 43.05
C LEU A 227 35.87 -45.78 44.36
N GLU A 228 36.47 -45.19 45.39
CA GLU A 228 35.83 -44.96 46.68
C GLU A 228 34.54 -44.15 46.54
N ILE A 229 34.61 -43.02 45.81
CA ILE A 229 33.44 -42.17 45.59
C ILE A 229 32.40 -42.92 44.74
N LYS A 230 32.79 -43.57 43.65
CA LYS A 230 31.85 -44.32 42.78
C LYS A 230 31.15 -45.47 43.51
N LYS A 231 31.84 -46.15 44.45
CA LYS A 231 31.23 -47.14 45.34
C LYS A 231 30.17 -46.53 46.24
N SER A 232 30.44 -45.36 46.84
CA SER A 232 29.46 -44.63 47.65
C SER A 232 28.24 -44.14 46.85
N LEU A 233 28.42 -43.93 45.55
CA LEU A 233 27.36 -43.51 44.62
C LEU A 233 26.62 -44.68 43.96
N GLU A 234 27.05 -45.92 44.20
CA GLU A 234 26.58 -47.12 43.49
C GLU A 234 26.67 -47.00 41.95
N ASP A 235 27.68 -46.27 41.45
CA ASP A 235 27.93 -46.12 40.01
C ASP A 235 28.65 -47.36 39.47
N TYR A 236 27.90 -48.44 39.26
CA TYR A 236 28.43 -49.74 38.83
C TYR A 236 29.25 -49.65 37.54
N ARG A 237 28.82 -48.83 36.57
CA ARG A 237 29.55 -48.63 35.32
C ARG A 237 30.85 -47.87 35.57
N GLY A 238 30.82 -46.84 36.40
CA GLY A 238 32.02 -46.12 36.81
C GLY A 238 33.01 -47.00 37.56
N ILE A 239 32.53 -47.86 38.46
CA ILE A 239 33.34 -48.83 39.23
C ILE A 239 34.04 -49.80 38.27
N LEU A 240 33.31 -50.38 37.33
CA LEU A 240 33.84 -51.27 36.31
C LEU A 240 34.98 -50.62 35.54
N ILE A 241 34.76 -49.40 35.02
CA ILE A 241 35.79 -48.65 34.27
C ILE A 241 37.03 -48.41 35.15
N THR A 242 36.84 -48.08 36.43
CA THR A 242 37.97 -47.88 37.34
C THR A 242 38.73 -49.19 37.61
N TYR A 243 38.04 -50.33 37.75
CA TYR A 243 38.69 -51.64 37.84
C TYR A 243 39.48 -52.01 36.59
N LEU A 244 38.94 -51.76 35.41
CA LEU A 244 39.66 -51.93 34.14
C LEU A 244 40.94 -51.09 34.13
N ASN A 245 40.87 -49.84 34.57
CA ASN A 245 42.02 -48.94 34.63
C ASN A 245 43.08 -49.38 35.65
N LEU A 246 42.67 -49.79 36.85
CA LEU A 246 43.57 -50.36 37.85
C LEU A 246 44.22 -51.66 37.34
N GLY A 247 43.45 -52.53 36.70
CA GLY A 247 43.98 -53.73 36.06
C GLY A 247 45.05 -53.41 35.01
N ASN A 248 44.85 -52.37 34.19
CA ASN A 248 45.85 -51.93 33.20
C ASN A 248 47.12 -51.41 33.88
N VAL A 249 47.00 -50.69 35.00
CA VAL A 249 48.17 -50.23 35.77
C VAL A 249 48.99 -51.42 36.26
N TYR A 250 48.35 -52.42 36.89
CA TYR A 250 49.05 -53.60 37.39
C TYR A 250 49.59 -54.51 36.27
N MET A 251 48.93 -54.52 35.11
CA MET A 251 49.42 -55.20 33.91
C MET A 251 50.76 -54.59 33.45
N ASP A 252 50.85 -53.27 33.39
CA ASP A 252 52.07 -52.56 32.97
C ASP A 252 53.20 -52.63 34.03
N GLN A 253 52.84 -52.79 35.31
CA GLN A 253 53.79 -53.13 36.37
C GLN A 253 54.30 -54.58 36.30
N GLY A 254 53.75 -55.42 35.42
CA GLY A 254 54.08 -56.85 35.34
C GLY A 254 53.44 -57.69 36.44
N ASN A 255 52.54 -57.12 37.25
CA ASN A 255 51.83 -57.84 38.31
C ASN A 255 50.53 -58.45 37.76
N TYR A 256 50.69 -59.46 36.91
CA TYR A 256 49.60 -60.06 36.13
C TYR A 256 48.52 -60.71 37.01
N GLY A 257 48.86 -61.21 38.19
CA GLY A 257 47.91 -61.80 39.13
C GLY A 257 46.97 -60.75 39.74
N ILE A 258 47.52 -59.61 40.19
CA ILE A 258 46.69 -58.50 40.70
C ILE A 258 45.87 -57.90 39.56
N ALA A 259 46.46 -57.72 38.38
CA ALA A 259 45.74 -57.24 37.21
C ALA A 259 44.52 -58.11 36.87
N LEU A 260 44.72 -59.44 36.87
CA LEU A 260 43.65 -60.42 36.63
C LEU A 260 42.51 -60.26 37.64
N ASN A 261 42.81 -60.13 38.94
CA ASN A 261 41.78 -59.95 39.97
C ASN A 261 40.92 -58.70 39.71
N TYR A 262 41.54 -57.57 39.36
CA TYR A 262 40.78 -56.35 39.04
C TYR A 262 39.92 -56.53 37.78
N TYR A 263 40.42 -57.20 36.74
CA TYR A 263 39.60 -57.47 35.56
C TYR A 263 38.41 -58.39 35.87
N LEU A 264 38.59 -59.42 36.71
CA LEU A 264 37.49 -60.30 37.12
C LEU A 264 36.42 -59.57 37.95
N LEU A 265 36.82 -58.63 38.81
CA LEU A 265 35.88 -57.76 39.53
C LEU A 265 35.07 -56.87 38.56
N GLY A 266 35.70 -56.39 37.49
CA GLY A 266 35.00 -55.66 36.43
C GLY A 266 34.07 -56.57 35.62
N GLU A 267 34.49 -57.80 35.35
CA GLU A 267 33.73 -58.80 34.59
C GLU A 267 32.42 -59.17 35.29
N ASP A 268 32.46 -59.41 36.61
CA ASP A 268 31.26 -59.69 37.40
C ASP A 268 30.20 -58.58 37.27
N LEU A 269 30.64 -57.31 37.35
CA LEU A 269 29.76 -56.17 37.12
C LEU A 269 29.26 -56.09 35.67
N ALA A 270 30.12 -56.36 34.69
CA ALA A 270 29.74 -56.32 33.29
C ALA A 270 28.64 -57.35 32.98
N ILE A 271 28.77 -58.56 33.53
CA ILE A 271 27.78 -59.63 33.39
C ILE A 271 26.50 -59.28 34.15
N LYS A 272 26.61 -58.83 35.40
CA LYS A 272 25.46 -58.49 36.26
C LYS A 272 24.55 -57.41 35.65
N TYR A 273 25.12 -56.46 34.91
CA TYR A 273 24.40 -55.33 34.32
C TYR A 273 24.29 -55.39 32.77
N ASP A 274 24.61 -56.54 32.15
CA ASP A 274 24.60 -56.76 30.68
C ASP A 274 25.39 -55.69 29.88
N ASP A 275 26.53 -55.23 30.41
CA ASP A 275 27.43 -54.28 29.72
C ASP A 275 28.40 -55.01 28.79
N ARG A 276 27.88 -55.47 27.65
CA ARG A 276 28.61 -56.27 26.66
C ARG A 276 29.84 -55.58 26.07
N ILE A 277 29.79 -54.26 25.90
CA ILE A 277 30.90 -53.49 25.33
C ILE A 277 32.09 -53.50 26.29
N ASN A 278 31.84 -53.21 27.57
CA ASN A 278 32.90 -53.23 28.56
C ASN A 278 33.34 -54.67 28.90
N TYR A 279 32.43 -55.64 28.85
CA TYR A 279 32.78 -57.06 28.95
C TYR A 279 33.78 -57.50 27.88
N LEU A 280 33.58 -57.10 26.62
CA LEU A 280 34.51 -57.40 25.53
C LEU A 280 35.93 -56.85 25.80
N ASN A 281 36.02 -55.62 26.32
CA ASN A 281 37.30 -55.00 26.70
C ASN A 281 37.98 -55.75 27.84
N LEU A 282 37.21 -56.16 28.85
CA LEU A 282 37.71 -56.94 29.99
C LEU A 282 38.25 -58.30 29.54
N ILE A 283 37.47 -59.06 28.76
CA ILE A 283 37.89 -60.37 28.21
C ILE A 283 39.23 -60.24 27.47
N THR A 284 39.38 -59.20 26.64
CA THR A 284 40.64 -58.97 25.91
C THR A 284 41.83 -58.84 26.85
N ASN A 285 41.67 -58.15 27.97
CA ASN A 285 42.73 -57.97 28.95
C ASN A 285 42.93 -59.19 29.87
N ILE A 286 41.86 -59.93 30.19
CA ILE A 286 41.93 -61.20 30.91
C ILE A 286 42.70 -62.23 30.10
N ILE A 287 42.44 -62.36 28.79
CA ILE A 287 43.18 -63.25 27.88
C ILE A 287 44.67 -62.89 27.92
N LYS A 288 45.03 -61.61 27.80
CA LYS A 288 46.43 -61.17 27.89
C LYS A 288 47.06 -61.56 29.23
N CYS A 289 46.35 -61.38 30.34
CA CYS A 289 46.81 -61.77 31.68
C CYS A 289 47.05 -63.28 31.75
N LYS A 290 46.09 -64.09 31.30
CA LYS A 290 46.17 -65.55 31.30
C LYS A 290 47.35 -66.06 30.48
N ILE A 291 47.59 -65.49 29.30
CA ILE A 291 48.78 -65.80 28.48
C ILE A 291 50.07 -65.45 29.23
N ARG A 292 50.14 -64.27 29.88
CA ARG A 292 51.33 -63.85 30.64
C ARG A 292 51.59 -64.72 31.87
N LEU A 293 50.53 -65.30 32.45
CA LEU A 293 50.60 -66.23 33.58
C LEU A 293 50.87 -67.69 33.16
N GLY A 294 50.84 -68.00 31.86
CA GLY A 294 51.04 -69.35 31.32
C GLY A 294 49.79 -70.21 31.22
N ASN A 295 48.61 -69.66 31.51
CA ASN A 295 47.33 -70.37 31.48
C ASN A 295 46.73 -70.36 30.06
N LEU A 296 47.35 -71.09 29.13
CA LEU A 296 46.98 -71.05 27.71
C LEU A 296 45.61 -71.67 27.40
N GLU A 297 45.24 -72.77 28.07
CA GLU A 297 43.95 -73.45 27.83
C GLU A 297 42.73 -72.56 28.18
N GLU A 298 42.83 -71.82 29.28
CA GLU A 298 41.81 -70.84 29.68
C GLU A 298 41.76 -69.66 28.70
N ALA A 299 42.92 -69.19 28.23
CA ALA A 299 43.00 -68.10 27.26
C ALA A 299 42.35 -68.48 25.92
N ASP A 300 42.57 -69.71 25.44
CA ASP A 300 41.94 -70.22 24.21
C ASP A 300 40.43 -70.32 24.35
N SER A 301 39.94 -70.80 25.49
CA SER A 301 38.51 -70.87 25.79
C SER A 301 37.86 -69.48 25.81
N LEU A 302 38.53 -68.50 26.43
CA LEU A 302 38.08 -67.10 26.44
C LEU A 302 38.13 -66.45 25.05
N PHE A 303 39.05 -66.87 24.18
CA PHE A 303 39.14 -66.37 22.81
C PHE A 303 37.91 -66.76 21.97
N ALA A 304 37.36 -67.96 22.20
CA ALA A 304 36.10 -68.37 21.57
C ALA A 304 34.92 -67.49 22.02
N ILE A 305 34.84 -67.17 23.32
CA ILE A 305 33.83 -66.26 23.87
C ILE A 305 34.00 -64.85 23.28
N TYR A 306 35.24 -64.36 23.23
CA TYR A 306 35.58 -63.07 22.62
C TYR A 306 35.10 -63.00 21.16
N ASN A 307 35.37 -64.01 20.33
CA ASN A 307 34.97 -64.00 18.92
C ASN A 307 33.45 -63.97 18.78
N SER A 308 32.73 -64.81 19.53
CA SER A 308 31.26 -64.83 19.54
C SER A 308 30.66 -63.48 19.95
N LEU A 309 31.18 -62.89 21.02
CA LEU A 309 30.72 -61.60 21.53
C LEU A 309 31.05 -60.46 20.55
N ASN A 310 32.25 -60.45 19.99
CA ASN A 310 32.69 -59.45 19.02
C ASN A 310 31.85 -59.50 17.74
N ASP A 311 31.58 -60.71 17.22
CA ASP A 311 30.73 -60.90 16.05
C ASP A 311 29.30 -60.43 16.32
N SER A 312 28.75 -60.72 17.50
CA SER A 312 27.42 -60.23 17.91
C SER A 312 27.36 -58.70 17.96
N ILE A 313 28.31 -58.05 18.64
CA ILE A 313 28.38 -56.59 18.78
C ILE A 313 28.57 -55.93 17.41
N TYR A 314 29.46 -56.47 16.58
CA TYR A 314 29.74 -55.92 15.25
C TYR A 314 28.54 -56.04 14.30
N ASN A 315 27.87 -57.21 14.29
CA ASN A 315 26.68 -57.42 13.48
C ASN A 315 25.53 -56.52 13.92
N GLU A 316 25.34 -56.31 15.23
CA GLU A 316 24.34 -55.38 15.75
C GLU A 316 24.64 -53.92 15.34
N ALA A 317 25.90 -53.48 15.49
CA ALA A 317 26.33 -52.15 15.07
C ALA A 317 26.14 -51.93 13.56
N LYS A 318 26.48 -52.94 12.74
CA LYS A 318 26.28 -52.91 11.30
C LYS A 318 24.79 -52.86 10.93
N MET A 319 23.95 -53.66 11.59
CA MET A 319 22.49 -53.67 11.40
C MET A 319 21.90 -52.30 11.69
N LYS A 320 22.32 -51.68 12.81
CA LYS A 320 21.90 -50.34 13.20
C LYS A 320 22.33 -49.31 12.16
N SER A 321 23.57 -49.34 11.70
CA SER A 321 24.07 -48.44 10.66
C SER A 321 23.33 -48.62 9.32
N LEU A 322 22.97 -49.85 8.95
CA LEU A 322 22.16 -50.12 7.77
C LEU A 322 20.75 -49.56 7.90
N LYS A 323 20.11 -49.75 9.07
CA LYS A 323 18.79 -49.18 9.36
C LYS A 323 18.81 -47.64 9.33
N GLU A 324 19.84 -47.02 9.90
CA GLU A 324 20.05 -45.58 9.82
C GLU A 324 20.24 -45.11 8.38
N LEU A 325 21.02 -45.85 7.57
CA LEU A 325 21.23 -45.53 6.16
C LEU A 325 19.94 -45.66 5.34
N GLU A 326 19.13 -46.67 5.61
CA GLU A 326 17.82 -46.88 4.98
C GLU A 326 16.87 -45.72 5.30
N VAL A 327 16.74 -45.36 6.58
CA VAL A 327 15.95 -44.19 7.01
C VAL A 327 16.45 -42.90 6.36
N MET A 328 17.77 -42.71 6.27
CA MET A 328 18.36 -41.56 5.59
C MET A 328 18.05 -41.53 4.09
N TYR A 329 18.10 -42.68 3.43
CA TYR A 329 17.78 -42.79 2.01
C TYR A 329 16.30 -42.50 1.75
N GLU A 330 15.39 -43.07 2.55
CA GLU A 330 13.97 -42.77 2.47
C GLU A 330 13.66 -41.29 2.73
N THR A 331 14.31 -40.70 3.72
CA THR A 331 14.16 -39.28 4.06
C THR A 331 14.66 -38.39 2.93
N GLU A 332 15.81 -38.72 2.32
CA GLU A 332 16.32 -37.99 1.16
C GLU A 332 15.37 -38.13 -0.04
N LYS A 333 14.84 -39.33 -0.30
CA LYS A 333 13.89 -39.58 -1.39
C LYS A 333 12.61 -38.75 -1.21
N LYS A 334 11.98 -38.79 -0.03
CA LYS A 334 10.80 -37.96 0.30
C LYS A 334 11.10 -36.47 0.20
N GLY A 335 12.32 -36.05 0.59
CA GLY A 335 12.76 -34.67 0.46
C GLY A 335 12.82 -34.18 -1.00
N ARG A 336 13.33 -35.02 -1.92
CA ARG A 336 13.33 -34.71 -3.36
C ARG A 336 11.91 -34.64 -3.95
N GLU A 337 11.05 -35.59 -3.58
CA GLU A 337 9.64 -35.58 -4.02
C GLU A 337 8.92 -34.29 -3.57
N LEU A 338 9.18 -33.82 -2.34
CA LEU A 338 8.65 -32.57 -1.83
C LEU A 338 9.21 -31.35 -2.59
N GLU A 339 10.50 -31.36 -2.92
CA GLU A 339 11.13 -30.29 -3.71
C GLU A 339 10.51 -30.17 -5.11
N ASP A 340 10.26 -31.30 -5.77
CA ASP A 340 9.57 -31.33 -7.06
C ASP A 340 8.13 -30.82 -6.95
N GLN A 341 7.39 -31.21 -5.89
CA GLN A 341 6.05 -30.68 -5.61
C GLN A 341 6.04 -29.17 -5.38
N ILE A 342 7.03 -28.64 -4.63
CA ILE A 342 7.18 -27.21 -4.39
C ILE A 342 7.47 -26.48 -5.70
N LYS A 343 8.32 -27.05 -6.57
CA LYS A 343 8.64 -26.46 -7.87
C LYS A 343 7.41 -26.40 -8.79
N GLN A 344 6.65 -27.48 -8.88
CA GLN A 344 5.38 -27.51 -9.63
C GLN A 344 4.36 -26.50 -9.06
N THR A 345 4.27 -26.41 -7.73
CA THR A 345 3.38 -25.44 -7.07
C THR A 345 3.79 -24.00 -7.39
N LYS A 346 5.08 -23.68 -7.34
CA LYS A 346 5.60 -22.36 -7.72
C LYS A 346 5.31 -22.01 -9.17
N GLU A 347 5.47 -22.96 -10.08
CA GLU A 347 5.12 -22.75 -11.50
C GLU A 347 3.62 -22.47 -11.67
N LYS A 348 2.75 -23.26 -11.03
CA LYS A 348 1.29 -23.02 -11.05
C LYS A 348 0.92 -21.65 -10.48
N THR A 349 1.51 -21.25 -9.35
CA THR A 349 1.27 -19.93 -8.75
C THR A 349 1.76 -18.80 -9.66
N ARG A 350 2.92 -18.95 -10.31
CA ARG A 350 3.44 -17.97 -11.27
C ARG A 350 2.51 -17.82 -12.47
N LEU A 351 2.01 -18.94 -13.02
CA LEU A 351 1.02 -18.95 -14.10
C LEU A 351 -0.27 -18.23 -13.69
N SER A 352 -0.75 -18.45 -12.47
CA SER A 352 -1.93 -17.77 -11.92
C SER A 352 -1.74 -16.25 -11.82
N TYR A 353 -0.57 -15.78 -11.35
CA TYR A 353 -0.30 -14.34 -11.32
C TYR A 353 -0.22 -13.71 -12.72
N TRP A 354 0.36 -14.41 -13.69
CA TRP A 354 0.37 -13.95 -15.08
C TRP A 354 -1.03 -13.87 -15.67
N SER A 355 -1.89 -14.86 -15.43
CA SER A 355 -3.28 -14.82 -15.94
C SER A 355 -4.10 -13.70 -15.28
N MET A 356 -3.94 -13.47 -13.98
CA MET A 356 -4.54 -12.31 -13.29
C MET A 356 -4.05 -10.98 -13.85
N GLY A 357 -2.74 -10.86 -14.13
CA GLY A 357 -2.16 -9.67 -14.74
C GLY A 357 -2.71 -9.38 -16.13
N ILE A 358 -2.84 -10.41 -16.97
CA ILE A 358 -3.46 -10.30 -18.31
C ILE A 358 -4.93 -9.88 -18.19
N ALA A 359 -5.70 -10.53 -17.32
CA ALA A 359 -7.11 -10.19 -17.10
C ALA A 359 -7.29 -8.74 -16.63
N GLY A 360 -6.45 -8.28 -15.69
CA GLY A 360 -6.42 -6.89 -15.24
C GLY A 360 -6.08 -5.91 -16.38
N GLY A 361 -5.08 -6.24 -17.20
CA GLY A 361 -4.69 -5.44 -18.36
C GLY A 361 -5.80 -5.31 -19.40
N VAL A 362 -6.49 -6.40 -19.72
CA VAL A 362 -7.66 -6.38 -20.62
C VAL A 362 -8.79 -5.53 -20.03
N GLY A 363 -9.02 -5.60 -18.71
CA GLY A 363 -9.99 -4.76 -18.01
C GLY A 363 -9.67 -3.27 -18.15
N ILE A 364 -8.41 -2.87 -17.93
CA ILE A 364 -7.98 -1.47 -18.10
C ILE A 364 -8.12 -1.03 -19.56
N LEU A 365 -7.70 -1.86 -20.51
CA LEU A 365 -7.76 -1.55 -21.94
C LEU A 365 -9.21 -1.33 -22.41
N SER A 366 -10.13 -2.18 -21.97
CA SER A 366 -11.56 -2.04 -22.28
C SER A 366 -12.17 -0.75 -21.72
N VAL A 367 -11.80 -0.35 -20.50
CA VAL A 367 -12.19 0.96 -19.95
C VAL A 367 -11.64 2.11 -20.80
N VAL A 368 -10.37 2.06 -21.20
CA VAL A 368 -9.76 3.09 -22.07
C VAL A 368 -10.47 3.17 -23.43
N ILE A 369 -10.80 2.03 -24.03
CA ILE A 369 -11.55 1.97 -25.29
C ILE A 369 -12.93 2.60 -25.13
N ILE A 370 -13.66 2.26 -24.05
CA ILE A 370 -14.98 2.85 -23.76
C ILE A 370 -14.86 4.37 -23.61
N LEU A 371 -13.90 4.85 -22.83
CA LEU A 371 -13.67 6.30 -22.64
C LEU A 371 -13.33 7.00 -23.96
N PHE A 372 -12.50 6.39 -24.80
CA PHE A 372 -12.17 6.90 -26.13
C PHE A 372 -13.41 7.02 -27.01
N PHE A 373 -14.28 6.00 -27.04
CA PHE A 373 -15.53 6.03 -27.80
C PHE A 373 -16.49 7.11 -27.30
N VAL A 374 -16.66 7.24 -25.98
CA VAL A 374 -17.49 8.29 -25.37
C VAL A 374 -16.96 9.68 -25.72
N GLN A 375 -15.64 9.89 -25.64
CA GLN A 375 -15.02 11.16 -25.97
C GLN A 375 -15.17 11.49 -27.46
N ARG A 376 -14.96 10.50 -28.34
CA ARG A 376 -15.16 10.64 -29.79
C ARG A 376 -16.60 10.99 -30.12
N GLN A 377 -17.57 10.36 -29.46
CA GLN A 377 -18.98 10.64 -29.66
C GLN A 377 -19.33 12.08 -29.26
N ARG A 378 -18.86 12.55 -28.10
CA ARG A 378 -19.03 13.94 -27.66
C ARG A 378 -18.41 14.94 -28.63
N PHE A 379 -17.23 14.63 -29.17
CA PHE A 379 -16.56 15.48 -30.14
C PHE A 379 -17.35 15.59 -31.46
N GLN A 380 -17.85 14.47 -31.97
CA GLN A 380 -18.73 14.47 -33.16
C GLN A 380 -20.02 15.27 -32.93
N GLN A 381 -20.57 15.20 -31.72
CA GLN A 381 -21.75 15.98 -31.35
C GLN A 381 -21.46 17.49 -31.38
N LYS A 382 -20.33 17.93 -30.82
CA LYS A 382 -19.91 19.33 -30.89
C LYS A 382 -19.76 19.85 -32.32
N ILE A 383 -19.20 19.05 -33.24
CA ILE A 383 -19.09 19.45 -34.65
C ILE A 383 -20.47 19.62 -35.28
N LYS A 384 -21.41 18.71 -35.00
CA LYS A 384 -22.79 18.83 -35.50
C LYS A 384 -23.48 20.08 -34.95
N ASP A 385 -23.30 20.37 -33.67
CA ASP A 385 -23.89 21.56 -33.05
C ASP A 385 -23.32 22.85 -33.68
N GLN A 386 -22.01 22.90 -33.95
CA GLN A 386 -21.38 24.02 -34.67
C GLN A 386 -21.92 24.18 -36.10
N GLU A 387 -22.17 23.07 -36.81
CA GLU A 387 -22.75 23.10 -38.15
C GLU A 387 -24.18 23.65 -38.11
N VAL A 388 -24.99 23.21 -37.14
CA VAL A 388 -26.35 23.72 -36.93
C VAL A 388 -26.34 25.21 -36.63
N ASP A 389 -25.42 25.68 -35.77
CA ASP A 389 -25.27 27.11 -35.46
C ASP A 389 -24.81 27.92 -36.69
N ARG A 390 -23.94 27.35 -37.54
CA ARG A 390 -23.53 28.00 -38.79
C ARG A 390 -24.71 28.15 -39.75
N LEU A 391 -25.50 27.10 -39.93
CA LEU A 391 -26.68 27.11 -40.80
C LEU A 391 -27.73 28.11 -40.30
N LYS A 392 -27.95 28.20 -38.98
CA LYS A 392 -28.84 29.23 -38.41
C LYS A 392 -28.37 30.65 -38.75
N LYS A 393 -27.08 30.95 -38.54
CA LYS A 393 -26.52 32.27 -38.89
C LYS A 393 -26.65 32.58 -40.37
N GLU A 394 -26.42 31.59 -41.24
CA GLU A 394 -26.57 31.75 -42.68
C GLU A 394 -28.03 32.03 -43.07
N GLN A 395 -28.98 31.38 -42.40
CA GLN A 395 -30.40 31.64 -42.59
C GLN A 395 -30.82 33.03 -42.07
N GLU A 396 -30.33 33.45 -40.90
CA GLU A 396 -30.54 34.81 -40.37
C GLU A 396 -30.03 35.88 -41.35
N ILE A 397 -28.83 35.70 -41.92
CA ILE A 397 -28.27 36.62 -42.93
C ILE A 397 -29.16 36.66 -44.18
N LYS A 398 -29.69 35.51 -44.61
CA LYS A 398 -30.57 35.43 -45.78
C LYS A 398 -31.89 36.17 -45.54
N GLU A 399 -32.48 36.01 -44.37
CA GLU A 399 -33.69 36.74 -43.96
C GLU A 399 -33.44 38.25 -43.90
N LEU A 400 -32.31 38.67 -43.30
CA LEU A 400 -31.90 40.07 -43.25
C LEU A 400 -31.68 40.66 -44.64
N ASN A 401 -31.02 39.94 -45.54
CA ASN A 401 -30.80 40.38 -46.92
C ASN A 401 -32.11 40.51 -47.70
N ALA A 402 -33.04 39.55 -47.55
CA ALA A 402 -34.36 39.63 -48.18
C ALA A 402 -35.17 40.83 -47.65
N MET A 403 -35.08 41.11 -46.35
CA MET A 403 -35.68 42.29 -45.74
C MET A 403 -35.05 43.59 -46.25
N MET A 404 -33.72 43.66 -46.33
CA MET A 404 -33.00 44.83 -46.87
C MET A 404 -33.37 45.07 -48.33
N GLN A 405 -33.41 44.02 -49.15
CA GLN A 405 -33.80 44.11 -50.55
C GLN A 405 -35.25 44.57 -50.69
N GLY A 406 -36.16 44.08 -49.85
CA GLY A 406 -37.54 44.57 -49.81
C GLY A 406 -37.65 46.06 -49.43
N GLN A 407 -36.81 46.55 -48.51
CA GLN A 407 -36.73 47.99 -48.21
C GLN A 407 -36.17 48.81 -49.37
N GLU A 408 -35.19 48.27 -50.08
CA GLU A 408 -34.54 48.94 -51.21
C GLU A 408 -35.49 49.01 -52.43
N GLU A 409 -36.24 47.94 -52.69
CA GLU A 409 -37.32 47.90 -53.68
C GLU A 409 -38.42 48.92 -53.35
N GLU A 410 -38.84 49.00 -52.09
CA GLU A 410 -39.85 49.98 -51.67
C GLU A 410 -39.35 51.43 -51.83
N ARG A 411 -38.07 51.69 -51.51
CA ARG A 411 -37.45 53.00 -51.75
C ARG A 411 -37.41 53.35 -53.24
N ASN A 412 -37.03 52.39 -54.08
CA ASN A 412 -36.99 52.60 -55.53
C ASN A 412 -38.39 52.82 -56.11
N ARG A 413 -39.40 52.07 -55.64
CA ARG A 413 -40.80 52.28 -56.01
C ARG A 413 -41.27 53.67 -55.61
N ILE A 414 -40.94 54.15 -54.40
CA ILE A 414 -41.25 55.51 -53.97
C ILE A 414 -40.57 56.54 -54.88
N ALA A 415 -39.31 56.32 -55.26
CA ALA A 415 -38.59 57.21 -56.17
C ALA A 415 -39.21 57.22 -57.58
N GLU A 416 -39.72 56.09 -58.06
CA GLU A 416 -40.41 55.94 -59.34
C GLU A 416 -41.78 56.64 -59.32
N ASP A 417 -42.61 56.37 -58.30
CA ASP A 417 -43.88 57.08 -58.08
C ASP A 417 -43.67 58.60 -57.95
N LEU A 418 -42.58 59.02 -57.29
CA LEU A 418 -42.18 60.41 -57.18
C LEU A 418 -41.86 61.00 -58.56
N HIS A 419 -41.03 60.30 -59.33
CA HIS A 419 -40.61 60.73 -60.67
C HIS A 419 -41.80 60.87 -61.63
N ASP A 420 -42.73 59.92 -61.61
CA ASP A 420 -43.86 59.91 -62.54
C ASP A 420 -44.89 60.98 -62.19
N ARG A 421 -45.21 61.16 -60.90
CA ARG A 421 -46.15 62.19 -60.44
C ARG A 421 -45.59 63.60 -60.61
N LEU A 422 -44.31 63.82 -60.28
CA LEU A 422 -43.66 65.12 -60.52
C LEU A 422 -43.47 65.38 -62.01
N GLY A 423 -42.99 64.39 -62.76
CA GLY A 423 -42.72 64.50 -64.18
C GLY A 423 -43.98 64.85 -64.98
N ALA A 424 -45.10 64.20 -64.69
CA ALA A 424 -46.38 64.46 -65.36
C ALA A 424 -46.87 65.90 -65.10
N ARG A 425 -46.79 66.40 -63.86
CA ARG A 425 -47.23 67.76 -63.53
C ARG A 425 -46.28 68.84 -64.00
N LEU A 426 -44.97 68.63 -63.91
CA LEU A 426 -43.97 69.56 -64.47
C LEU A 426 -44.10 69.65 -65.99
N SER A 427 -44.43 68.55 -66.66
CA SER A 427 -44.72 68.54 -68.10
C SER A 427 -46.02 69.30 -68.42
N ALA A 428 -47.07 69.16 -67.61
CA ALA A 428 -48.30 69.95 -67.75
C ALA A 428 -48.04 71.45 -67.53
N ILE A 429 -47.22 71.82 -66.53
CA ILE A 429 -46.79 73.20 -66.26
C ILE A 429 -46.02 73.76 -67.47
N LYS A 430 -45.09 73.00 -68.06
CA LYS A 430 -44.36 73.41 -69.27
C LYS A 430 -45.29 73.66 -70.45
N LEU A 431 -46.27 72.78 -70.66
CA LEU A 431 -47.22 72.86 -71.78
C LEU A 431 -48.18 74.05 -71.63
N LEU A 432 -48.62 74.34 -70.40
CA LEU A 432 -49.43 75.53 -70.08
C LEU A 432 -48.62 76.84 -70.15
N SER A 433 -47.34 76.81 -69.77
CA SER A 433 -46.40 77.93 -69.93
C SER A 433 -46.13 78.28 -71.39
N GLU A 434 -46.25 77.32 -72.30
CA GLU A 434 -46.08 77.54 -73.75
C GLU A 434 -47.37 78.06 -74.43
N GLN A 435 -48.52 78.06 -73.74
CA GLN A 435 -49.83 78.34 -74.36
C GLN A 435 -50.71 79.45 -73.73
N SER A 436 -50.31 80.17 -72.67
CA SER A 436 -51.17 81.27 -72.16
C SER A 436 -50.46 82.35 -71.31
N ASP A 437 -50.94 83.59 -71.44
CA ASP A 437 -50.62 84.78 -70.61
C ASP A 437 -51.33 84.76 -69.23
N ASN A 438 -51.90 83.61 -68.83
CA ASN A 438 -52.77 83.50 -67.65
C ASN A 438 -51.99 82.97 -66.44
N ASN A 439 -51.27 83.87 -65.76
CA ASN A 439 -50.33 83.54 -64.68
C ASN A 439 -50.93 82.78 -63.47
N LYS A 440 -52.25 82.85 -63.24
CA LYS A 440 -52.88 82.37 -61.99
C LYS A 440 -53.03 80.85 -61.91
N GLU A 441 -53.42 80.20 -63.00
CA GLU A 441 -53.59 78.73 -63.05
C GLU A 441 -52.23 78.01 -63.07
N LEU A 442 -51.23 78.66 -63.71
CA LEU A 442 -49.82 78.27 -63.64
C LEU A 442 -49.28 78.35 -62.21
N THR A 443 -49.56 79.43 -61.48
CA THR A 443 -49.12 79.56 -60.08
C THR A 443 -49.79 78.53 -59.19
N ASP A 444 -51.10 78.27 -59.36
CA ASP A 444 -51.83 77.28 -58.55
C ASP A 444 -51.30 75.84 -58.76
N MET A 445 -50.99 75.43 -60.00
CA MET A 445 -50.40 74.10 -60.27
C MET A 445 -48.95 73.96 -59.79
N LEU A 446 -48.18 75.04 -59.86
CA LEU A 446 -46.80 75.10 -59.38
C LEU A 446 -46.77 75.07 -57.84
N GLU A 447 -47.70 75.76 -57.19
CA GLU A 447 -47.89 75.75 -55.74
C GLU A 447 -48.38 74.38 -55.23
N ALA A 448 -49.30 73.71 -55.96
CA ALA A 448 -49.71 72.34 -55.66
C ALA A 448 -48.57 71.31 -55.84
N SER A 449 -47.72 71.48 -56.85
CA SER A 449 -46.57 70.58 -57.10
C SER A 449 -45.44 70.82 -56.09
N ILE A 450 -45.21 72.09 -55.69
CA ILE A 450 -44.31 72.44 -54.58
C ILE A 450 -44.84 71.85 -53.28
N LYS A 451 -46.14 71.96 -52.99
CA LYS A 451 -46.76 71.40 -51.79
C LYS A 451 -46.61 69.87 -51.74
N GLU A 452 -46.86 69.16 -52.84
CA GLU A 452 -46.72 67.70 -52.89
C GLU A 452 -45.25 67.26 -52.79
N THR A 453 -44.31 67.98 -53.42
CA THR A 453 -42.86 67.75 -53.23
C THR A 453 -42.45 67.99 -51.79
N ARG A 454 -42.98 69.04 -51.17
CA ARG A 454 -42.68 69.42 -49.78
C ARG A 454 -43.26 68.41 -48.80
N GLU A 455 -44.46 67.87 -49.04
CA GLU A 455 -45.07 66.80 -48.26
C GLU A 455 -44.29 65.47 -48.39
N ILE A 456 -43.83 65.11 -49.59
CA ILE A 456 -43.01 63.90 -49.79
C ILE A 456 -41.61 64.08 -49.20
N SER A 457 -41.01 65.27 -49.34
CA SER A 457 -39.77 65.63 -48.66
C SER A 457 -39.93 65.66 -47.14
N HIS A 458 -41.12 66.00 -46.62
CA HIS A 458 -41.43 65.93 -45.19
C HIS A 458 -41.51 64.48 -44.69
N ASN A 459 -42.10 63.58 -45.48
CA ASN A 459 -42.10 62.15 -45.21
C ASN A 459 -40.68 61.53 -45.32
N LEU A 460 -39.80 62.15 -46.11
CA LEU A 460 -38.38 61.81 -46.25
C LEU A 460 -37.47 62.61 -45.30
N SER A 461 -37.99 63.51 -44.45
CA SER A 461 -37.22 64.45 -43.62
C SER A 461 -36.55 63.80 -42.40
N THR A 462 -35.66 62.85 -42.66
CA THR A 462 -34.66 62.43 -41.66
C THR A 462 -33.54 63.48 -41.52
N ASP A 463 -33.46 64.42 -42.46
CA ASP A 463 -32.38 65.41 -42.56
C ASP A 463 -32.48 66.59 -41.56
N MET A 464 -33.70 67.02 -41.19
CA MET A 464 -33.91 68.10 -40.20
C MET A 464 -33.59 67.63 -38.78
N LEU A 465 -34.06 66.42 -38.42
CA LEU A 465 -33.75 65.78 -37.14
C LEU A 465 -32.24 65.62 -36.97
N THR A 466 -31.55 65.17 -38.02
CA THR A 466 -30.08 64.98 -38.00
C THR A 466 -29.32 66.30 -37.80
N ARG A 467 -29.80 67.43 -38.36
CA ARG A 467 -29.10 68.73 -38.31
C ARG A 467 -29.44 69.61 -37.09
N PHE A 468 -30.70 69.64 -36.67
CA PHE A 468 -31.18 70.61 -35.67
C PHE A 468 -31.61 69.97 -34.33
N GLY A 469 -31.64 68.63 -34.25
CA GLY A 469 -31.99 67.87 -33.05
C GLY A 469 -33.50 67.75 -32.81
N LEU A 470 -33.88 66.86 -31.89
CA LEU A 470 -35.29 66.54 -31.60
C LEU A 470 -36.11 67.74 -31.11
N SER A 471 -35.66 68.45 -30.08
CA SER A 471 -36.41 69.54 -29.45
C SER A 471 -36.77 70.66 -30.42
N ASN A 472 -35.84 71.05 -31.30
CA ASN A 472 -36.06 72.12 -32.26
C ASN A 472 -36.99 71.67 -33.39
N THR A 473 -36.85 70.43 -33.85
CA THR A 473 -37.70 69.86 -34.91
C THR A 473 -39.15 69.72 -34.43
N LEU A 474 -39.36 69.34 -33.16
CA LEU A 474 -40.70 69.28 -32.55
C LEU A 474 -41.31 70.67 -32.33
N ARG A 475 -40.52 71.67 -31.91
CA ARG A 475 -40.99 73.07 -31.82
C ARG A 475 -41.47 73.59 -33.18
N ASP A 476 -40.75 73.27 -34.25
CA ASP A 476 -41.13 73.68 -35.61
C ASP A 476 -42.41 72.97 -36.10
N LEU A 477 -42.53 71.66 -35.83
CA LEU A 477 -43.75 70.90 -36.09
C LEU A 477 -44.96 71.52 -35.40
N ILE A 478 -44.84 71.84 -34.11
CA ILE A 478 -45.94 72.37 -33.30
C ILE A 478 -46.23 73.83 -33.66
N GLY A 479 -45.21 74.63 -33.97
CA GLY A 479 -45.40 75.96 -34.52
C GLY A 479 -46.19 75.96 -35.84
N THR A 480 -45.95 74.96 -36.70
CA THR A 480 -46.71 74.76 -37.93
C THR A 480 -48.16 74.38 -37.64
N VAL A 481 -48.39 73.50 -36.66
CA VAL A 481 -49.74 73.12 -36.22
C VAL A 481 -50.49 74.32 -35.66
N ASN A 482 -49.89 75.11 -34.77
CA ASN A 482 -50.52 76.29 -34.18
C ASN A 482 -50.83 77.37 -35.23
N SER A 483 -49.98 77.52 -36.26
CA SER A 483 -50.22 78.46 -37.37
C SER A 483 -51.44 78.12 -38.24
N SER A 484 -51.93 76.88 -38.18
CA SER A 484 -53.13 76.45 -38.90
C SER A 484 -54.44 76.86 -38.23
N ASN A 485 -54.40 77.36 -36.98
CA ASN A 485 -55.55 77.76 -36.14
C ASN A 485 -56.64 76.67 -35.95
N THR A 486 -56.35 75.40 -36.25
CA THR A 486 -57.33 74.30 -36.09
C THR A 486 -57.28 73.62 -34.73
N ILE A 487 -56.14 73.66 -34.03
CA ILE A 487 -55.91 73.06 -32.71
C ILE A 487 -54.77 73.82 -32.01
N GLU A 488 -54.82 73.93 -30.68
CA GLU A 488 -53.76 74.57 -29.87
C GLU A 488 -52.84 73.51 -29.26
N GLY A 489 -51.55 73.55 -29.62
CA GLY A 489 -50.55 72.60 -29.16
C GLY A 489 -49.44 73.28 -28.34
N ASP A 490 -49.18 72.76 -27.15
CA ASP A 490 -48.10 73.22 -26.27
C ASP A 490 -46.98 72.18 -26.14
N PHE A 491 -45.73 72.64 -26.13
CA PHE A 491 -44.56 71.79 -25.96
C PHE A 491 -43.53 72.36 -25.01
N THR A 492 -43.20 71.57 -24.00
CA THR A 492 -42.22 71.92 -22.97
C THR A 492 -41.14 70.86 -22.85
N THR A 493 -39.93 71.30 -22.51
CA THR A 493 -38.77 70.44 -22.33
C THR A 493 -38.08 70.78 -21.02
N THR A 494 -37.72 69.77 -20.23
CA THR A 494 -36.95 69.90 -18.98
C THR A 494 -35.65 69.12 -19.11
N ASN A 495 -34.50 69.75 -18.79
CA ASN A 495 -33.15 69.15 -18.79
C ASN A 495 -32.70 68.50 -20.13
N LEU A 496 -33.16 69.02 -21.27
CA LEU A 496 -32.89 68.45 -22.60
C LEU A 496 -31.92 69.31 -23.43
N GLU A 497 -30.89 69.84 -22.77
CA GLU A 497 -29.87 70.73 -23.36
C GLU A 497 -28.82 69.95 -24.17
N GLU A 498 -28.48 68.75 -23.72
CA GLU A 498 -27.64 67.81 -24.45
C GLU A 498 -28.44 66.99 -25.46
N ARG A 499 -27.81 66.69 -26.59
CA ARG A 499 -28.43 65.93 -27.68
C ARG A 499 -28.56 64.45 -27.32
N LEU A 500 -29.74 63.88 -27.57
CA LEU A 500 -29.98 62.46 -27.40
C LEU A 500 -29.29 61.64 -28.51
N PRO A 501 -28.96 60.36 -28.27
CA PRO A 501 -28.50 59.44 -29.30
C PRO A 501 -29.49 59.39 -30.48
N VAL A 502 -28.98 59.32 -31.71
CA VAL A 502 -29.81 59.33 -32.94
C VAL A 502 -30.77 58.14 -32.98
N GLU A 503 -30.36 57.03 -32.35
CA GLU A 503 -31.14 55.81 -32.15
C GLU A 503 -32.39 56.04 -31.30
N ILE A 504 -32.39 57.06 -30.42
CA ILE A 504 -33.53 57.47 -29.58
C ILE A 504 -34.28 58.66 -30.21
N GLU A 505 -33.57 59.65 -30.76
CA GLU A 505 -34.18 60.85 -31.37
C GLU A 505 -35.19 60.48 -32.46
N ARG A 506 -34.81 59.53 -33.34
CA ARG A 506 -35.60 59.21 -34.53
C ARG A 506 -36.89 58.47 -34.21
N PRO A 507 -36.89 57.36 -33.44
CA PRO A 507 -38.14 56.73 -33.04
C PRO A 507 -39.05 57.65 -32.24
N LEU A 508 -38.49 58.50 -31.38
CA LEU A 508 -39.26 59.42 -30.54
C LEU A 508 -39.94 60.53 -31.35
N TYR A 509 -39.24 61.12 -32.34
CA TYR A 509 -39.85 62.08 -33.26
C TYR A 509 -41.04 61.48 -34.00
N TYR A 510 -40.88 60.29 -34.57
CA TYR A 510 -41.97 59.65 -35.32
C TYR A 510 -43.15 59.29 -34.42
N MET A 511 -42.89 58.83 -33.21
CA MET A 511 -43.92 58.54 -32.21
C MET A 511 -44.75 59.77 -31.87
N ILE A 512 -44.10 60.89 -31.56
CA ILE A 512 -44.76 62.15 -31.25
C ILE A 512 -45.52 62.68 -32.48
N SER A 513 -44.92 62.62 -33.67
CA SER A 513 -45.58 63.05 -34.91
C SER A 513 -46.83 62.22 -35.22
N GLU A 514 -46.82 60.91 -34.93
CA GLU A 514 -47.96 60.02 -35.10
C GLU A 514 -49.07 60.35 -34.09
N LEU A 515 -48.72 60.61 -32.83
CA LEU A 515 -49.67 61.06 -31.80
C LEU A 515 -50.35 62.38 -32.19
N VAL A 516 -49.57 63.39 -32.54
CA VAL A 516 -50.10 64.70 -32.99
C VAL A 516 -51.01 64.55 -34.21
N ASN A 517 -50.60 63.75 -35.21
CA ASN A 517 -51.41 63.53 -36.41
C ASN A 517 -52.72 62.78 -36.09
N ASN A 518 -52.67 61.81 -35.17
CA ASN A 518 -53.86 61.11 -34.71
C ASN A 518 -54.83 62.04 -33.97
N THR A 519 -54.31 62.95 -33.14
CA THR A 519 -55.13 63.97 -32.48
C THR A 519 -55.80 64.88 -33.52
N ILE A 520 -55.04 65.43 -34.48
CA ILE A 520 -55.57 66.31 -35.54
C ILE A 520 -56.64 65.61 -36.39
N LYS A 521 -56.42 64.36 -36.80
CA LYS A 521 -57.31 63.67 -37.76
C LYS A 521 -58.50 62.95 -37.11
N HIS A 522 -58.34 62.48 -35.88
CA HIS A 522 -59.23 61.46 -35.32
C HIS A 522 -59.81 61.78 -33.94
N SER A 523 -59.14 62.60 -33.10
CA SER A 523 -59.61 62.81 -31.72
C SER A 523 -60.71 63.87 -31.61
N GLY A 524 -60.71 64.88 -32.48
CA GLY A 524 -61.61 66.04 -32.36
C GLY A 524 -61.24 66.96 -31.18
N ALA A 525 -60.01 66.87 -30.69
CA ALA A 525 -59.45 67.69 -29.63
C ALA A 525 -59.37 69.18 -30.04
N THR A 526 -59.53 70.06 -29.05
CA THR A 526 -59.26 71.49 -29.15
C THR A 526 -57.84 71.86 -28.72
N SER A 527 -57.22 71.04 -27.88
CA SER A 527 -55.85 71.25 -27.41
C SER A 527 -55.08 69.95 -27.15
N PHE A 528 -53.75 70.02 -27.25
CA PHE A 528 -52.86 68.96 -26.79
C PHE A 528 -51.58 69.52 -26.15
N PHE A 529 -51.00 68.75 -25.25
CA PHE A 529 -49.81 69.10 -24.49
C PHE A 529 -48.76 68.00 -24.59
N ILE A 530 -47.50 68.41 -24.79
CA ILE A 530 -46.36 67.50 -24.87
C ILE A 530 -45.28 67.99 -23.90
N GLN A 531 -44.78 67.08 -23.08
CA GLN A 531 -43.65 67.33 -22.20
C GLN A 531 -42.60 66.24 -22.35
N LEU A 532 -41.35 66.67 -22.56
CA LEU A 532 -40.18 65.81 -22.51
C LEU A 532 -39.31 66.21 -21.32
N THR A 533 -39.09 65.27 -20.40
CA THR A 533 -38.27 65.47 -19.21
C THR A 533 -37.14 64.46 -19.21
N ARG A 534 -35.89 64.93 -19.20
CA ARG A 534 -34.71 64.09 -18.97
C ARG A 534 -34.38 64.09 -17.49
N ASP A 535 -34.29 62.89 -16.93
CA ASP A 535 -33.79 62.65 -15.58
C ASP A 535 -32.33 62.18 -15.68
N ASP A 536 -31.41 63.04 -15.26
CA ASP A 536 -29.97 62.77 -15.33
C ASP A 536 -29.48 61.85 -14.20
N GLU A 537 -30.24 61.67 -13.11
CA GLU A 537 -29.85 60.77 -12.01
C GLU A 537 -30.15 59.31 -12.38
N ASP A 538 -31.31 59.07 -12.98
CA ASP A 538 -31.76 57.72 -13.39
C ASP A 538 -31.43 57.39 -14.87
N ASN A 539 -30.85 58.34 -15.62
CA ASN A 539 -30.61 58.22 -17.07
C ASN A 539 -31.88 57.83 -17.83
N MET A 540 -33.01 58.46 -17.49
CA MET A 540 -34.32 58.15 -18.08
C MET A 540 -34.90 59.37 -18.79
N LEU A 541 -35.49 59.14 -19.96
CA LEU A 541 -36.30 60.12 -20.68
C LEU A 541 -37.77 59.82 -20.48
N SER A 542 -38.51 60.78 -19.93
CA SER A 542 -39.95 60.69 -19.74
C SER A 542 -40.67 61.55 -20.77
N LEU A 543 -41.52 60.93 -21.58
CA LEU A 543 -42.48 61.59 -22.47
C LEU A 543 -43.85 61.55 -21.82
N LEU A 544 -44.49 62.72 -21.73
CA LEU A 544 -45.89 62.87 -21.41
C LEU A 544 -46.59 63.54 -22.61
N TYR A 545 -47.68 62.94 -23.06
CA TYR A 545 -48.55 63.49 -24.10
C TYR A 545 -49.99 63.46 -23.62
N GLU A 546 -50.70 64.58 -23.75
CA GLU A 546 -52.11 64.70 -23.37
C GLU A 546 -52.92 65.40 -24.46
N ASP A 547 -54.11 64.90 -24.79
CA ASP A 547 -55.09 65.64 -25.60
C ASP A 547 -56.48 65.64 -24.96
N ASP A 548 -57.26 66.69 -25.22
CA ASP A 548 -58.61 66.90 -24.67
C ASP A 548 -59.74 66.31 -25.55
N GLY A 549 -59.39 65.37 -26.44
CA GLY A 549 -60.31 64.84 -27.44
C GLY A 549 -61.38 63.89 -26.90
N LYS A 550 -62.11 63.25 -27.82
CA LYS A 550 -63.25 62.38 -27.48
C LYS A 550 -62.91 61.11 -26.69
N GLY A 551 -61.63 60.75 -26.58
CA GLY A 551 -61.16 59.50 -25.95
C GLY A 551 -61.76 58.23 -26.56
N PHE A 552 -61.36 57.05 -26.05
CA PHE A 552 -61.95 55.77 -26.47
C PHE A 552 -61.92 54.73 -25.34
N ASP A 553 -62.70 53.66 -25.48
CA ASP A 553 -62.75 52.57 -24.49
C ASP A 553 -61.55 51.62 -24.67
N MET A 554 -60.82 51.36 -23.59
CA MET A 554 -59.60 50.56 -23.58
C MET A 554 -59.83 49.09 -23.97
N GLU A 555 -61.04 48.54 -23.72
CA GLU A 555 -61.40 47.16 -24.09
C GLU A 555 -61.95 47.04 -25.52
N SER A 556 -62.17 48.16 -26.20
CA SER A 556 -62.66 48.18 -27.58
C SER A 556 -61.56 47.89 -28.61
N SER A 557 -61.95 47.47 -29.82
CA SER A 557 -61.08 47.13 -30.95
C SER A 557 -60.10 48.25 -31.40
N ALA A 558 -60.18 49.44 -30.82
CA ALA A 558 -59.21 50.53 -30.99
C ALA A 558 -57.80 50.17 -30.49
N MET A 559 -57.67 49.36 -29.42
CA MET A 559 -56.35 48.89 -28.95
C MET A 559 -55.72 47.83 -29.89
N LYS A 560 -56.53 47.25 -30.81
CA LYS A 560 -56.05 46.35 -31.88
C LYS A 560 -55.66 47.11 -33.16
N GLY A 561 -55.86 48.42 -33.23
CA GLY A 561 -55.43 49.24 -34.36
C GLY A 561 -53.91 49.19 -34.55
N MET A 562 -53.45 49.13 -35.80
CA MET A 562 -52.01 49.01 -36.11
C MET A 562 -51.16 50.13 -35.51
N GLY A 563 -51.69 51.36 -35.40
CA GLY A 563 -50.97 52.50 -34.83
C GLY A 563 -50.56 52.30 -33.37
N MET A 564 -51.48 51.86 -32.50
CA MET A 564 -51.18 51.74 -31.06
C MET A 564 -50.24 50.58 -30.73
N LYS A 565 -50.32 49.49 -31.50
CA LYS A 565 -49.35 48.40 -31.44
C LYS A 565 -47.96 48.84 -31.88
N ASN A 566 -47.88 49.66 -32.94
CA ASN A 566 -46.62 50.19 -33.44
C ASN A 566 -45.97 51.14 -32.43
N LEU A 567 -46.74 52.01 -31.76
CA LEU A 567 -46.22 52.90 -30.72
C LEU A 567 -45.64 52.11 -29.54
N ARG A 568 -46.37 51.10 -29.04
CA ARG A 568 -45.88 50.22 -27.97
C ARG A 568 -44.61 49.47 -28.37
N ALA A 569 -44.60 48.85 -29.56
CA ALA A 569 -43.45 48.10 -30.05
C ALA A 569 -42.19 48.98 -30.22
N ARG A 570 -42.36 50.27 -30.56
CA ARG A 570 -41.25 51.23 -30.65
C ARG A 570 -40.66 51.54 -29.27
N VAL A 571 -41.49 51.73 -28.24
CA VAL A 571 -41.00 51.97 -26.86
C VAL A 571 -40.32 50.72 -26.29
N GLU A 572 -40.93 49.53 -26.49
CA GLU A 572 -40.33 48.25 -26.08
C GLU A 572 -39.00 47.99 -26.78
N GLY A 573 -38.87 48.36 -28.07
CA GLY A 573 -37.62 48.30 -28.82
C GLY A 573 -36.51 49.20 -28.26
N LEU A 574 -36.89 50.30 -27.60
CA LEU A 574 -35.99 51.16 -26.84
C LEU A 574 -35.82 50.71 -25.38
N LYS A 575 -36.34 49.53 -25.01
CA LYS A 575 -36.36 48.99 -23.64
C LYS A 575 -37.05 49.90 -22.62
N GLY A 576 -37.98 50.73 -23.08
CA GLY A 576 -38.76 51.62 -22.24
C GLY A 576 -40.09 51.01 -21.79
N GLU A 577 -40.73 51.67 -20.83
CA GLU A 577 -42.10 51.37 -20.39
C GLU A 577 -43.09 52.35 -21.04
N PHE A 578 -44.26 51.84 -21.44
CA PHE A 578 -45.28 52.62 -22.15
C PHE A 578 -46.66 52.39 -21.55
N THR A 579 -47.29 53.46 -21.11
CA THR A 579 -48.64 53.45 -20.53
C THR A 579 -49.54 54.43 -21.27
N ILE A 580 -50.81 54.04 -21.38
CA ILE A 580 -51.86 54.85 -21.98
C ILE A 580 -53.02 54.85 -21.01
N ASP A 581 -53.59 56.01 -20.77
CA ASP A 581 -54.86 56.18 -20.08
C ASP A 581 -55.82 56.97 -20.98
N THR A 582 -57.01 56.42 -21.19
CA THR A 582 -58.07 57.06 -21.99
C THR A 582 -59.41 56.45 -21.63
N ALA A 583 -60.46 57.26 -21.70
CA ALA A 583 -61.83 56.82 -21.59
C ALA A 583 -62.72 57.70 -22.49
N PRO A 584 -63.90 57.21 -22.94
CA PRO A 584 -64.83 58.03 -23.71
C PRO A 584 -65.16 59.35 -22.98
N GLY A 585 -64.89 60.46 -23.66
CA GLY A 585 -65.08 61.84 -23.16
C GLY A 585 -63.96 62.39 -22.27
N LYS A 586 -62.86 61.66 -22.05
CA LYS A 586 -61.75 62.06 -21.17
C LYS A 586 -60.40 62.29 -21.89
N GLY A 587 -60.40 62.41 -23.22
CA GLY A 587 -59.15 62.63 -23.95
C GLY A 587 -58.22 61.41 -23.96
N LEU A 588 -56.94 61.66 -24.24
CA LEU A 588 -55.89 60.66 -24.32
C LEU A 588 -54.68 61.12 -23.50
N HIS A 589 -54.21 60.28 -22.58
CA HIS A 589 -52.97 60.47 -21.84
C HIS A 589 -52.01 59.34 -22.20
N VAL A 590 -50.79 59.69 -22.60
CA VAL A 590 -49.74 58.74 -22.95
C VAL A 590 -48.49 59.10 -22.17
N MET A 591 -47.90 58.09 -21.52
CA MET A 591 -46.66 58.23 -20.78
C MET A 591 -45.66 57.17 -21.23
N ALA A 592 -44.44 57.58 -21.54
CA ALA A 592 -43.36 56.68 -21.93
C ALA A 592 -42.10 57.00 -21.14
N HIS A 593 -41.48 55.99 -20.53
CA HIS A 593 -40.19 56.10 -19.83
C HIS A 593 -39.14 55.31 -20.60
N ILE A 594 -38.13 55.99 -21.14
CA ILE A 594 -37.14 55.41 -22.05
C ILE A 594 -35.75 55.55 -21.45
N PRO A 595 -34.98 54.46 -21.27
CA PRO A 595 -33.60 54.54 -20.78
C PRO A 595 -32.67 55.21 -21.81
N ILE A 596 -31.91 56.19 -21.35
CA ILE A 596 -30.85 56.90 -22.06
C ILE A 596 -29.51 56.25 -21.65
N THR A 597 -29.19 55.10 -22.24
CA THR A 597 -27.89 54.40 -22.01
C THR A 597 -26.87 54.68 -23.08
#